data_AF-A0A2G1UQY2-F1
#
_entry.id   AF-A0A2G1UQY2-F1
#
_cell.length_a   1.000
_cell.length_b   1.000
_cell.length_c   1.000
_cell.angle_alpha   90.00
_cell.angle_beta   90.00
_cell.angle_gamma   90.00
#
_symmetry.space_group_name_H-M   'P 1'
#
loop_
_entity.id
_entity.type
_entity.pdbx_description
1 polymer ?
#
loop_
_entity_poly.entity_id
_entity_poly.type
_entity_poly.pdbx_seq_one_letter_code
_entity_poly.pdbx_strand_id
1 'polypeptide(L)'
;MAAGVMQPARRASLLPILLLVTTVAAFELGGKLLDYVQDEFGTEARARLETWQNLQKMAASAPIERKLSLVNSFFNRARFINDIKHWGEEDYWATPVELLATNGGDCEDFSIAKYLTLKSMGVPDDQLRITYVKALELNQAHMVLAWYPTPDADPLILDNLINEIRPASQRPDLEPVYSFNGEGLWSNRAGDRNRRIGEAAKLQRWNDLNSRLLESLR
;
A
#
# COMPACT_ATOMS: atom_id res chain seq x y z
N MET A 1 26.81 -26.24 69.86
CA MET A 1 25.74 -25.50 69.16
C MET A 1 26.37 -24.16 68.75
N ALA A 2 26.48 -23.75 67.49
CA ALA A 2 25.55 -23.81 66.38
C ALA A 2 26.27 -24.09 65.04
N ALA A 3 25.56 -24.74 64.12
CA ALA A 3 25.99 -25.05 62.76
C ALA A 3 25.78 -23.83 61.83
N GLY A 4 26.82 -23.42 61.11
CA GLY A 4 26.75 -22.42 60.04
C GLY A 4 26.61 -23.12 58.68
N VAL A 5 25.43 -22.97 58.07
CA VAL A 5 25.08 -23.56 56.77
C VAL A 5 25.74 -22.77 55.63
N MET A 6 26.48 -23.48 54.78
CA MET A 6 27.13 -22.96 53.58
C MET A 6 26.09 -22.81 52.46
N GLN A 7 25.84 -21.60 51.96
CA GLN A 7 24.94 -21.37 50.83
C GLN A 7 25.62 -21.72 49.49
N PRO A 8 24.96 -22.46 48.57
CA PRO A 8 25.52 -22.71 47.24
C PRO A 8 25.34 -21.51 46.32
N ALA A 9 26.42 -21.15 45.62
CA ALA A 9 26.43 -20.11 44.59
C ALA A 9 25.52 -20.50 43.41
N ARG A 10 24.54 -19.63 43.09
CA ARG A 10 23.65 -19.79 41.94
C ARG A 10 24.45 -19.57 40.64
N ARG A 11 24.66 -20.62 39.85
CA ARG A 11 25.14 -20.50 38.47
C ARG A 11 24.02 -19.91 37.61
N ALA A 12 24.23 -18.72 37.07
CA ALA A 12 23.33 -18.12 36.09
C ALA A 12 23.58 -18.79 34.72
N SER A 13 22.64 -19.62 34.27
CA SER A 13 22.66 -20.18 32.93
C SER A 13 22.19 -19.13 31.93
N LEU A 14 23.10 -18.62 31.09
CA LEU A 14 22.77 -17.78 29.95
C LEU A 14 22.08 -18.66 28.89
N LEU A 15 20.77 -18.51 28.71
CA LEU A 15 20.05 -19.12 27.59
C LEU A 15 20.46 -18.39 26.30
N PRO A 16 20.85 -19.08 25.22
CA PRO A 16 21.09 -18.43 23.94
C PRO A 16 19.76 -17.93 23.38
N ILE A 17 19.66 -16.62 23.16
CA ILE A 17 18.55 -16.00 22.44
C ILE A 17 18.67 -16.42 20.98
N LEU A 18 17.83 -17.37 20.57
CA LEU A 18 17.69 -17.78 19.18
C LEU A 18 16.96 -16.66 18.43
N LEU A 19 17.70 -15.81 17.72
CA LEU A 19 17.11 -14.83 16.79
C LEU A 19 16.44 -15.60 15.65
N LEU A 20 15.11 -15.69 15.68
CA LEU A 20 14.32 -16.13 14.54
C LEU A 20 14.42 -15.06 13.46
N VAL A 21 15.29 -15.26 12.48
CA VAL A 21 15.31 -14.47 11.26
C VAL A 21 14.12 -14.92 10.42
N THR A 22 13.00 -14.20 10.51
CA THR A 22 11.88 -14.41 9.59
C THR A 22 12.28 -13.89 8.23
N THR A 23 12.61 -14.80 7.30
CA THR A 23 12.80 -14.44 5.90
C THR A 23 11.47 -13.94 5.35
N VAL A 24 11.37 -12.65 5.07
CA VAL A 24 10.27 -12.10 4.27
C VAL A 24 10.39 -12.77 2.90
N ALA A 25 9.43 -13.62 2.55
CA ALA A 25 9.37 -14.20 1.22
C ALA A 25 9.26 -13.06 0.21
N ALA A 26 10.21 -12.98 -0.73
CA ALA A 26 10.18 -11.97 -1.77
C ALA A 26 8.94 -12.18 -2.65
N PHE A 27 8.24 -11.10 -2.96
CA PHE A 27 7.13 -11.13 -3.92
C PHE A 27 7.66 -11.60 -5.28
N GLU A 28 7.15 -12.72 -5.78
CA GLU A 28 7.45 -13.22 -7.12
C GLU A 28 6.17 -13.44 -7.92
N LEU A 29 6.09 -12.75 -9.06
CA LEU A 29 5.04 -12.99 -10.04
C LEU A 29 5.30 -14.36 -10.68
N GLY A 30 4.28 -15.21 -10.74
CA GLY A 30 4.40 -16.52 -11.36
C GLY A 30 4.66 -16.42 -12.87
N GLY A 31 5.49 -17.32 -13.41
CA GLY A 31 5.80 -17.34 -14.85
C GLY A 31 4.55 -17.42 -15.73
N LYS A 32 3.53 -18.19 -15.32
CA LYS A 32 2.23 -18.27 -16.00
C LYS A 32 1.54 -16.91 -16.15
N LEU A 33 1.57 -16.08 -15.11
CA LEU A 33 0.97 -14.75 -15.16
C LEU A 33 1.73 -13.85 -16.12
N LEU A 34 3.07 -13.89 -16.09
CA LEU A 34 3.90 -13.09 -17.00
C LEU A 34 3.73 -13.52 -18.46
N ASP A 35 3.57 -14.81 -18.72
CA ASP A 35 3.32 -15.36 -20.05
C ASP A 35 1.91 -14.94 -20.53
N TYR A 36 0.88 -15.10 -19.69
CA TYR A 36 -0.47 -14.63 -19.98
C TYR A 36 -0.51 -13.13 -20.31
N VAL A 37 0.12 -12.29 -19.48
CA VAL A 37 0.14 -10.84 -19.70
C VAL A 37 0.87 -10.48 -20.99
N GLN A 38 1.95 -11.21 -21.33
CA GLN A 38 2.64 -10.99 -22.60
C GLN A 38 1.76 -11.35 -23.79
N ASP A 39 1.07 -12.49 -23.74
CA ASP A 39 0.27 -13.00 -24.84
C ASP A 39 -0.96 -12.12 -25.10
N GLU A 40 -1.60 -11.62 -24.04
CA GLU A 40 -2.81 -10.78 -24.14
C GLU A 40 -2.52 -9.28 -24.32
N PHE A 41 -1.49 -8.74 -23.63
CA PHE A 41 -1.23 -7.30 -23.56
C PHE A 41 0.11 -6.87 -24.17
N GLY A 42 0.92 -7.83 -24.62
CA GLY A 42 2.20 -7.60 -25.29
C GLY A 42 3.42 -7.51 -24.36
N THR A 43 4.60 -7.47 -24.97
CA THR A 43 5.90 -7.50 -24.29
C THR A 43 6.12 -6.29 -23.36
N GLU A 44 5.62 -5.12 -23.71
CA GLU A 44 5.71 -3.92 -22.87
C GLU A 44 4.92 -4.08 -21.56
N ALA A 45 3.78 -4.77 -21.60
CA ALA A 45 3.00 -5.07 -20.40
C ALA A 45 3.75 -5.99 -19.46
N ARG A 46 4.30 -7.09 -20.00
CA ARG A 46 5.19 -7.98 -19.26
C ARG A 46 6.36 -7.22 -18.64
N ALA A 47 7.04 -6.36 -19.40
CA ALA A 47 8.18 -5.59 -18.93
C ALA A 47 7.83 -4.67 -17.75
N ARG A 48 6.63 -4.07 -17.74
CA ARG A 48 6.14 -3.27 -16.59
C ARG A 48 5.97 -4.13 -15.33
N LEU A 49 5.42 -5.34 -15.47
CA LEU A 49 5.26 -6.29 -14.36
C LEU A 49 6.61 -6.76 -13.81
N GLU A 50 7.54 -7.12 -14.69
CA GLU A 50 8.90 -7.51 -14.30
C GLU A 50 9.63 -6.35 -13.59
N THR A 51 9.47 -5.12 -14.09
CA THR A 51 10.02 -3.92 -13.45
C THR A 51 9.41 -3.69 -12.07
N TRP A 52 8.10 -3.92 -11.90
CA TRP A 52 7.43 -3.84 -10.61
C TRP A 52 7.94 -4.88 -9.61
N GLN A 53 8.12 -6.13 -10.06
CA GLN A 53 8.71 -7.19 -9.25
C GLN A 53 10.14 -6.84 -8.81
N ASN A 54 10.95 -6.33 -9.74
CA ASN A 54 12.32 -5.89 -9.45
C ASN A 54 12.35 -4.71 -8.46
N LEU A 55 11.44 -3.75 -8.60
CA LEU A 55 11.28 -2.65 -7.64
C LEU A 55 11.04 -3.19 -6.22
N GLN A 56 10.10 -4.14 -6.06
CA GLN A 56 9.81 -4.77 -4.77
C GLN A 56 11.03 -5.46 -4.17
N LYS A 57 11.76 -6.24 -4.98
CA LYS A 57 12.98 -6.94 -4.55
C LYS A 57 14.08 -5.97 -4.10
N MET A 58 14.35 -4.93 -4.89
CA MET A 58 15.43 -3.98 -4.60
C MET A 58 15.12 -3.03 -3.44
N ALA A 59 13.86 -2.62 -3.29
CA ALA A 59 13.47 -1.63 -2.29
C ALA A 59 12.99 -2.24 -0.96
N ALA A 60 12.92 -3.58 -0.84
CA ALA A 60 12.40 -4.25 0.36
C ALA A 60 13.10 -3.82 1.67
N SER A 61 14.41 -3.60 1.62
CA SER A 61 15.22 -3.15 2.77
C SER A 61 15.56 -1.65 2.76
N ALA A 62 14.99 -0.89 1.83
CA ALA A 62 15.26 0.55 1.74
C ALA A 62 14.61 1.32 2.90
N PRO A 63 15.14 2.50 3.27
CA PRO A 63 14.48 3.43 4.18
C PRO A 63 13.08 3.81 3.69
N ILE A 64 12.19 4.15 4.62
CA ILE A 64 10.77 4.38 4.33
C ILE A 64 10.55 5.48 3.28
N GLU A 65 11.27 6.60 3.39
CA GLU A 65 11.18 7.72 2.44
C GLU A 65 11.54 7.28 1.03
N ARG A 66 12.53 6.38 0.91
CA ARG A 66 12.95 5.83 -0.38
C ARG A 66 11.90 4.88 -0.95
N LYS A 67 11.28 4.03 -0.11
CA LYS A 67 10.15 3.17 -0.52
C LYS A 67 8.99 4.01 -1.05
N LEU A 68 8.55 5.02 -0.28
CA LEU A 68 7.46 5.92 -0.66
C LEU A 68 7.73 6.61 -2.01
N SER A 69 8.91 7.22 -2.16
CA SER A 69 9.31 7.90 -3.39
C SER A 69 9.35 6.96 -4.60
N LEU A 70 9.99 5.80 -4.47
CA LEU A 70 10.11 4.85 -5.57
C LEU A 70 8.75 4.30 -6.00
N VAL A 71 7.89 3.93 -5.05
CA VAL A 71 6.55 3.42 -5.34
C VAL A 71 5.68 4.51 -5.97
N ASN A 72 5.69 5.73 -5.43
CA ASN A 72 4.90 6.83 -5.98
C ASN A 72 5.29 7.13 -7.44
N SER A 73 6.59 7.33 -7.68
CA SER A 73 7.09 7.61 -9.03
C SER A 73 6.93 6.43 -9.99
N PHE A 74 6.99 5.19 -9.50
CA PHE A 74 6.80 4.00 -10.33
C PHE A 74 5.42 3.98 -10.96
N PHE A 75 4.36 4.08 -10.14
CA PHE A 75 2.97 4.00 -10.60
C PHE A 75 2.50 5.26 -11.33
N ASN A 76 3.02 6.43 -10.97
CA ASN A 76 2.68 7.69 -11.65
C ASN A 76 3.17 7.78 -13.12
N ARG A 77 3.85 6.74 -13.64
CA ARG A 77 4.16 6.61 -15.07
C ARG A 77 3.03 6.00 -15.89
N ALA A 78 2.08 5.32 -15.23
CA ALA A 78 0.86 4.85 -15.90
C ALA A 78 -0.01 6.04 -16.31
N ARG A 79 -0.91 5.82 -17.26
CA ARG A 79 -1.80 6.88 -17.75
C ARG A 79 -3.04 6.98 -16.88
N PHE A 80 -3.49 8.20 -16.61
CA PHE A 80 -4.82 8.41 -16.06
C PHE A 80 -5.89 8.13 -17.13
N ILE A 81 -6.80 7.21 -16.88
CA ILE A 81 -7.93 6.85 -17.76
C ILE A 81 -9.14 6.57 -16.87
N ASN A 82 -10.21 7.36 -17.02
CA ASN A 82 -11.46 7.13 -16.29
C ASN A 82 -12.04 5.74 -16.58
N ASP A 83 -12.59 5.09 -15.55
CA ASP A 83 -13.11 3.73 -15.63
C ASP A 83 -14.12 3.48 -16.74
N ILE A 84 -15.10 4.37 -16.91
CA ILE A 84 -16.12 4.19 -17.95
C ILE A 84 -15.51 4.11 -19.36
N LYS A 85 -14.36 4.74 -19.58
CA LYS A 85 -13.61 4.66 -20.84
C LYS A 85 -12.67 3.46 -20.89
N HIS A 86 -12.17 3.03 -19.74
CA HIS A 86 -11.17 1.98 -19.63
C HIS A 86 -11.80 0.59 -19.55
N TRP A 87 -12.71 0.40 -18.61
CA TRP A 87 -13.37 -0.85 -18.24
C TRP A 87 -14.80 -0.96 -18.77
N GLY A 88 -15.43 0.17 -19.15
CA GLY A 88 -16.85 0.20 -19.53
C GLY A 88 -17.80 0.07 -18.32
N GLU A 89 -17.27 0.18 -17.12
CA GLU A 89 -17.95 0.14 -15.83
C GLU A 89 -17.54 1.38 -15.03
N GLU A 90 -18.38 1.87 -14.11
CA GLU A 90 -18.02 2.97 -13.21
C GLU A 90 -17.44 2.45 -11.89
N ASP A 91 -16.35 3.07 -11.41
CA ASP A 91 -15.74 2.85 -10.09
C ASP A 91 -15.22 1.39 -9.95
N TYR A 92 -14.62 0.89 -11.03
CA TYR A 92 -13.97 -0.41 -11.10
C TYR A 92 -12.57 -0.33 -10.50
N TRP A 93 -12.38 -0.94 -9.32
CA TRP A 93 -11.08 -0.89 -8.64
C TRP A 93 -10.13 -1.92 -9.24
N ALA A 94 -9.18 -1.51 -10.07
CA ALA A 94 -8.20 -2.37 -10.68
C ALA A 94 -7.13 -2.86 -9.69
N THR A 95 -6.67 -4.09 -9.90
CA THR A 95 -5.49 -4.65 -9.23
C THR A 95 -4.21 -3.99 -9.77
N PRO A 96 -3.08 -4.05 -9.04
CA PRO A 96 -1.80 -3.58 -9.57
C PRO A 96 -1.39 -4.26 -10.88
N VAL A 97 -1.75 -5.55 -11.03
CA VAL A 97 -1.49 -6.33 -12.25
C VAL A 97 -2.28 -5.76 -13.43
N GLU A 98 -3.59 -5.52 -13.26
CA GLU A 98 -4.43 -4.96 -14.31
C GLU A 98 -3.99 -3.55 -14.72
N LEU A 99 -3.75 -2.67 -13.74
CA LEU A 99 -3.24 -1.31 -13.98
C LEU A 99 -1.98 -1.35 -14.84
N LEU A 100 -1.02 -2.22 -14.48
CA LEU A 100 0.24 -2.33 -15.21
C LEU A 100 0.05 -3.06 -16.56
N ALA A 101 -0.82 -4.05 -16.66
CA ALA A 101 -1.08 -4.77 -17.90
C ALA A 101 -1.65 -3.81 -18.97
N THR A 102 -2.65 -3.00 -18.62
CA THR A 102 -3.29 -2.04 -19.54
C THR A 102 -2.58 -0.68 -19.62
N ASN A 103 -1.64 -0.41 -18.71
CA ASN A 103 -0.93 0.87 -18.56
C ASN A 103 -1.88 2.05 -18.34
N GLY A 104 -2.91 1.82 -17.52
CA GLY A 104 -3.97 2.79 -17.28
C GLY A 104 -4.76 2.49 -16.02
N GLY A 105 -5.36 3.53 -15.46
CA GLY A 105 -6.28 3.48 -14.33
C GLY A 105 -6.66 4.89 -13.92
N ASP A 106 -7.54 5.05 -12.94
CA ASP A 106 -7.89 6.35 -12.38
C ASP A 106 -7.39 6.51 -10.92
N CYS A 107 -7.98 7.38 -10.11
CA CYS A 107 -7.35 7.80 -8.86
C CYS A 107 -7.27 6.70 -7.79
N GLU A 108 -8.27 5.82 -7.74
CA GLU A 108 -8.33 4.65 -6.88
C GLU A 108 -7.23 3.66 -7.23
N ASP A 109 -7.09 3.34 -8.51
CA ASP A 109 -6.20 2.31 -9.02
C ASP A 109 -4.76 2.62 -8.63
N PHE A 110 -4.36 3.89 -8.78
CA PHE A 110 -3.04 4.35 -8.39
C PHE A 110 -2.85 4.28 -6.87
N SER A 111 -3.85 4.68 -6.10
CA SER A 111 -3.77 4.67 -4.63
C SER A 111 -3.70 3.25 -4.08
N ILE A 112 -4.50 2.35 -4.62
CA ILE A 112 -4.55 0.93 -4.26
C ILE A 112 -3.25 0.23 -4.65
N ALA A 113 -2.73 0.49 -5.85
CA ALA A 113 -1.49 -0.14 -6.30
C ALA A 113 -0.28 0.28 -5.47
N LYS A 114 -0.20 1.56 -5.10
CA LYS A 114 0.82 2.07 -4.16
C LYS A 114 0.67 1.45 -2.78
N TYR A 115 -0.56 1.37 -2.27
CA TYR A 115 -0.88 0.80 -0.96
C TYR A 115 -0.44 -0.66 -0.85
N LEU A 116 -0.89 -1.51 -1.79
CA LEU A 116 -0.59 -2.94 -1.78
C LEU A 116 0.92 -3.19 -1.96
N THR A 117 1.59 -2.38 -2.78
CA THR A 117 3.05 -2.49 -2.99
C THR A 117 3.84 -2.08 -1.75
N LEU A 118 3.46 -1.01 -1.05
CA LEU A 118 4.14 -0.61 0.19
C LEU A 118 3.90 -1.63 1.30
N LYS A 119 2.68 -2.16 1.40
CA LYS A 119 2.34 -3.24 2.34
C LYS A 119 3.16 -4.51 2.07
N SER A 120 3.31 -4.93 0.81
CA SER A 120 4.15 -6.09 0.47
C SER A 120 5.64 -5.86 0.75
N MET A 121 6.10 -4.60 0.71
CA MET A 121 7.44 -4.20 1.14
C MET A 121 7.58 -4.07 2.68
N GLY A 122 6.57 -4.49 3.45
CA GLY A 122 6.61 -4.52 4.92
C GLY A 122 6.33 -3.19 5.60
N VAL A 123 5.74 -2.20 4.91
CA VAL A 123 5.22 -1.00 5.57
C VAL A 123 3.98 -1.40 6.38
N PRO A 124 3.90 -1.05 7.68
CA PRO A 124 2.76 -1.41 8.52
C PRO A 124 1.41 -0.90 7.97
N ASP A 125 0.36 -1.71 8.05
CA ASP A 125 -0.99 -1.41 7.53
C ASP A 125 -1.61 -0.20 8.23
N ASP A 126 -1.34 -0.03 9.53
CA ASP A 126 -1.83 1.06 10.36
C ASP A 126 -1.19 2.43 10.02
N GLN A 127 -0.06 2.41 9.31
CA GLN A 127 0.60 3.61 8.77
C GLN A 127 0.09 4.00 7.39
N LEU A 128 -0.70 3.16 6.70
CA LEU A 128 -1.15 3.41 5.34
C LEU A 128 -2.66 3.58 5.30
N ARG A 129 -3.13 4.67 4.69
CA ARG A 129 -4.58 4.88 4.48
C ARG A 129 -4.87 5.42 3.10
N ILE A 130 -5.67 4.69 2.34
CA ILE A 130 -6.30 5.21 1.13
C ILE A 130 -7.34 6.25 1.57
N THR A 131 -7.25 7.46 1.05
CA THR A 131 -8.02 8.61 1.51
C THR A 131 -8.82 9.19 0.36
N TYR A 132 -10.14 9.19 0.52
CA TYR A 132 -11.05 9.90 -0.36
C TYR A 132 -11.04 11.38 0.00
N VAL A 133 -10.81 12.21 -1.01
CA VAL A 133 -10.70 13.67 -0.87
C VAL A 133 -11.56 14.37 -1.92
N LYS A 134 -11.86 15.63 -1.69
CA LYS A 134 -12.30 16.55 -2.75
C LYS A 134 -11.08 17.31 -3.25
N ALA A 135 -10.73 17.16 -4.52
CA ALA A 135 -9.73 18.00 -5.17
C ALA A 135 -10.40 19.35 -5.50
N LEU A 136 -10.08 20.38 -4.72
CA LEU A 136 -10.77 21.67 -4.74
C LEU A 136 -10.56 22.43 -6.04
N GLU A 137 -9.33 22.42 -6.57
CA GLU A 137 -9.00 23.13 -7.83
C GLU A 137 -9.68 22.50 -9.04
N LEU A 138 -9.83 21.17 -9.04
CA LEU A 138 -10.53 20.41 -10.09
C LEU A 138 -12.05 20.32 -9.83
N ASN A 139 -12.49 20.68 -8.62
CA ASN A 139 -13.85 20.55 -8.12
C ASN A 139 -14.46 19.15 -8.35
N GLN A 140 -13.71 18.11 -8.04
CA GLN A 140 -14.15 16.71 -8.19
C GLN A 140 -13.70 15.83 -7.02
N ALA A 141 -14.31 14.65 -6.93
CA ALA A 141 -13.81 13.56 -6.10
C ALA A 141 -12.42 13.12 -6.58
N HIS A 142 -11.58 12.71 -5.63
CA HIS A 142 -10.25 12.18 -5.89
C HIS A 142 -9.84 11.20 -4.78
N MET A 143 -8.83 10.39 -5.05
CA MET A 143 -8.30 9.43 -4.08
C MET A 143 -6.77 9.49 -4.06
N VAL A 144 -6.22 9.48 -2.85
CA VAL A 144 -4.76 9.50 -2.61
C VAL A 144 -4.39 8.46 -1.57
N LEU A 145 -3.10 8.11 -1.51
CA LEU A 145 -2.56 7.32 -0.41
C LEU A 145 -1.86 8.23 0.60
N ALA A 146 -2.27 8.15 1.86
CA ALA A 146 -1.64 8.81 2.98
C ALA A 146 -0.75 7.83 3.76
N TRP A 147 0.49 8.23 4.04
CA TRP A 147 1.38 7.52 4.96
C TRP A 147 1.59 8.32 6.26
N TYR A 148 1.39 7.66 7.39
CA TYR A 148 1.46 8.21 8.73
C TYR A 148 2.70 7.67 9.46
N PRO A 149 3.70 8.50 9.79
CA PRO A 149 4.80 8.09 10.66
C PRO A 149 4.31 7.65 12.06
N THR A 150 3.30 8.36 12.57
CA THR A 150 2.54 8.05 13.80
C THR A 150 1.06 8.33 13.57
N PRO A 151 0.13 7.72 14.33
CA PRO A 151 -1.31 7.88 14.11
C PRO A 151 -1.86 9.32 14.13
N ASP A 152 -1.15 10.23 14.80
CA ASP A 152 -1.48 11.65 15.00
C ASP A 152 -0.64 12.61 14.15
N ALA A 153 0.32 12.10 13.37
CA ALA A 153 1.18 12.92 12.52
C ALA A 153 0.40 13.56 11.36
N ASP A 154 0.97 14.66 10.84
CA ASP A 154 0.62 15.19 9.52
C ASP A 154 1.14 14.21 8.45
N PRO A 155 0.25 13.50 7.72
CA PRO A 155 0.68 12.41 6.84
C PRO A 155 1.35 12.93 5.58
N LEU A 156 2.22 12.10 5.00
CA LEU A 156 2.73 12.31 3.65
C LEU A 156 1.72 11.79 2.62
N ILE A 157 1.44 12.61 1.61
CA ILE A 157 0.47 12.31 0.56
C ILE A 157 1.18 11.84 -0.70
N LEU A 158 0.84 10.62 -1.13
CA LEU A 158 1.23 10.01 -2.39
C LEU A 158 0.04 10.13 -3.34
N ASP A 159 0.19 10.99 -4.35
CA ASP A 159 -0.86 11.38 -5.29
C ASP A 159 -0.46 11.01 -6.72
N ASN A 160 -1.42 10.85 -7.63
CA ASN A 160 -1.17 10.68 -9.07
C ASN A 160 -1.34 11.99 -9.87
N LEU A 161 -1.92 13.05 -9.28
CA LEU A 161 -1.98 14.37 -9.91
C LEU A 161 -0.61 15.08 -9.94
N ILE A 162 0.20 14.87 -8.89
CA ILE A 162 1.57 15.38 -8.79
C ILE A 162 2.51 14.29 -8.28
N ASN A 163 3.78 14.34 -8.68
CA ASN A 163 4.78 13.36 -8.28
C ASN A 163 5.43 13.68 -6.93
N GLU A 164 5.45 14.95 -6.52
CA GLU A 164 6.04 15.39 -5.27
C GLU A 164 5.21 14.87 -4.09
N ILE A 165 5.86 14.10 -3.21
CA ILE A 165 5.27 13.69 -1.94
C ILE A 165 5.37 14.87 -0.98
N ARG A 166 4.22 15.34 -0.49
CA ARG A 166 4.13 16.49 0.43
C ARG A 166 3.31 16.11 1.67
N PRO A 167 3.58 16.74 2.82
CA PRO A 167 2.68 16.66 3.96
C PRO A 167 1.27 17.16 3.60
N ALA A 168 0.23 16.61 4.23
CA ALA A 168 -1.16 17.00 3.95
C ALA A 168 -1.42 18.48 4.24
N SER A 169 -0.78 19.04 5.26
CA SER A 169 -0.82 20.49 5.53
C SER A 169 -0.31 21.37 4.38
N GLN A 170 0.48 20.81 3.46
CA GLN A 170 1.00 21.47 2.26
C GLN A 170 0.23 21.10 0.99
N ARG A 171 -0.93 20.44 1.13
CA ARG A 171 -1.87 20.12 0.06
C ARG A 171 -3.25 20.75 0.33
N PRO A 172 -3.34 22.09 0.42
CA PRO A 172 -4.61 22.78 0.68
C PRO A 172 -5.62 22.60 -0.46
N ASP A 173 -5.17 22.10 -1.61
CA ASP A 173 -5.99 21.72 -2.75
C ASP A 173 -6.80 20.43 -2.51
N LEU A 174 -6.50 19.66 -1.46
CA LEU A 174 -7.19 18.42 -1.13
C LEU A 174 -7.95 18.54 0.21
N GLU A 175 -9.27 18.36 0.16
CA GLU A 175 -10.12 18.32 1.36
C GLU A 175 -10.49 16.86 1.71
N PRO A 176 -9.99 16.28 2.82
CA PRO A 176 -10.26 14.89 3.16
C PRO A 176 -11.69 14.65 3.65
N VAL A 177 -12.31 13.55 3.19
CA VAL A 177 -13.68 13.17 3.57
C VAL A 177 -13.68 11.94 4.47
N TYR A 178 -13.05 10.86 4.02
CA TYR A 178 -12.89 9.61 4.78
C TYR A 178 -11.63 8.88 4.31
N SER A 179 -11.17 7.89 5.08
CA SER A 179 -10.02 7.06 4.74
C SER A 179 -10.20 5.63 5.21
N PHE A 180 -9.52 4.68 4.56
CA PHE A 180 -9.59 3.26 4.89
C PHE A 180 -8.26 2.56 4.59
N ASN A 181 -8.10 1.37 5.14
CA ASN A 181 -6.99 0.45 4.84
C ASN A 181 -7.52 -0.99 4.82
N GLY A 182 -6.69 -2.01 5.03
CA GLY A 182 -7.12 -3.40 5.01
C GLY A 182 -8.02 -3.80 6.18
N GLU A 183 -8.00 -3.02 7.27
CA GLU A 183 -8.60 -3.38 8.56
C GLU A 183 -9.74 -2.45 9.01
N GLY A 184 -9.74 -1.19 8.56
CA GLY A 184 -10.64 -0.18 9.11
C GLY A 184 -11.07 0.89 8.12
N LEU A 185 -12.15 1.57 8.49
CA LEU A 185 -12.71 2.75 7.83
C LEU A 185 -12.84 3.88 8.86
N TRP A 186 -12.36 5.08 8.52
CA TRP A 186 -12.32 6.27 9.38
C TRP A 186 -12.96 7.49 8.70
N SER A 187 -13.67 8.31 9.47
CA SER A 187 -14.15 9.62 9.00
C SER A 187 -13.07 10.69 9.20
N ASN A 188 -12.97 11.64 8.25
CA ASN A 188 -12.02 12.75 8.31
C ASN A 188 -12.69 14.13 8.34
N ARG A 189 -13.99 14.20 8.68
CA ARG A 189 -14.73 15.47 8.80
C ARG A 189 -14.15 16.36 9.90
N ALA A 190 -14.23 17.68 9.71
CA ALA A 190 -13.80 18.66 10.71
C ALA A 190 -14.53 18.41 12.05
N GLY A 191 -13.74 18.14 13.11
CA GLY A 191 -14.23 17.83 14.46
C GLY A 191 -14.23 16.35 14.85
N ASP A 192 -14.00 15.42 13.91
CA ASP A 192 -14.08 13.96 14.17
C ASP A 192 -12.95 13.17 13.46
N ARG A 193 -11.76 13.80 13.37
CA ARG A 193 -10.58 13.21 12.70
C ARG A 193 -10.20 11.89 13.38
N ASN A 194 -9.92 10.86 12.59
CA ASN A 194 -9.54 9.52 13.05
C ASN A 194 -10.60 8.75 13.83
N ARG A 195 -11.89 9.12 13.77
CA ARG A 195 -12.94 8.25 14.31
C ARG A 195 -13.16 7.06 13.39
N ARG A 196 -12.92 5.86 13.91
CA ARG A 196 -13.26 4.60 13.23
C ARG A 196 -14.78 4.51 13.11
N ILE A 197 -15.27 4.46 11.89
CA ILE A 197 -16.71 4.37 11.56
C ILE A 197 -17.09 2.98 11.03
N GLY A 198 -16.12 2.09 10.79
CA GLY A 198 -16.38 0.72 10.39
C GLY A 198 -15.13 -0.10 10.04
N GLU A 199 -15.38 -1.22 9.36
CA GLU A 199 -14.37 -2.12 8.81
C GLU A 199 -14.31 -1.94 7.30
N ALA A 200 -13.12 -1.99 6.72
CA ALA A 200 -12.93 -1.89 5.27
C ALA A 200 -13.55 -3.06 4.50
N ALA A 201 -13.69 -4.23 5.14
CA ALA A 201 -14.37 -5.41 4.58
C ALA A 201 -15.84 -5.16 4.23
N LYS A 202 -16.44 -4.05 4.68
CA LYS A 202 -17.78 -3.63 4.25
C LYS A 202 -17.80 -2.97 2.87
N LEU A 203 -16.64 -2.63 2.32
CA LEU A 203 -16.50 -2.12 0.95
C LEU A 203 -16.46 -3.32 0.00
N GLN A 204 -17.57 -3.60 -0.68
CA GLN A 204 -17.69 -4.72 -1.61
C GLN A 204 -16.57 -4.72 -2.66
N ARG A 205 -16.26 -3.54 -3.23
CA ARG A 205 -15.20 -3.36 -4.23
C ARG A 205 -13.81 -3.80 -3.72
N TRP A 206 -13.51 -3.58 -2.44
CA TRP A 206 -12.26 -4.02 -1.83
C TRP A 206 -12.18 -5.55 -1.75
N ASN A 207 -13.28 -6.23 -1.45
CA ASN A 207 -13.34 -7.69 -1.41
C ASN A 207 -13.21 -8.29 -2.82
N ASP A 208 -13.87 -7.68 -3.80
CA ASP A 208 -13.83 -8.11 -5.20
C ASP A 208 -12.41 -7.96 -5.77
N LEU A 209 -11.75 -6.82 -5.51
CA LEU A 209 -10.35 -6.60 -5.88
C LEU A 209 -9.43 -7.65 -5.25
N ASN A 210 -9.54 -7.90 -3.94
CA ASN A 210 -8.68 -8.87 -3.27
C ASN A 210 -8.89 -10.30 -3.82
N SER A 211 -10.12 -10.64 -4.20
CA SER A 211 -10.43 -11.94 -4.82
C SER A 211 -9.72 -12.09 -6.17
N ARG A 212 -9.83 -11.09 -7.05
CA ARG A 212 -9.14 -11.07 -8.36
C ARG A 212 -7.62 -11.06 -8.23
N LEU A 213 -7.09 -10.30 -7.27
CA LEU A 213 -5.65 -10.30 -6.99
C LEU A 213 -5.15 -11.68 -6.57
N LEU A 214 -5.84 -12.34 -5.64
CA LEU A 214 -5.47 -13.69 -5.18
C LEU A 214 -5.57 -14.73 -6.29
N GLU A 215 -6.52 -14.60 -7.21
CA GLU A 215 -6.63 -15.46 -8.38
C GLU A 215 -5.45 -15.28 -9.34
N SER A 216 -5.08 -14.03 -9.65
CA SER A 216 -3.96 -13.73 -10.55
C SER A 216 -2.60 -14.24 -10.04
N LEU A 217 -2.44 -14.45 -8.73
CA LEU A 217 -1.20 -14.86 -8.10
C LEU A 217 -1.06 -16.39 -7.92
N ARG A 218 -2.06 -17.18 -8.33
CA ARG A 218 -2.03 -18.66 -8.29
C ARG A 218 -1.45 -19.27 -9.56
#